data_AF-A0A7W1NKJ3-F1
#
_entry.id   AF-A0A7W1NKJ3-F1
#
_cell.length_a   1.000
_cell.length_b   1.000
_cell.length_c   1.000
_cell.angle_alpha   90.00
_cell.angle_beta   90.00
_cell.angle_gamma   90.00
#
_symmetry.space_group_name_H-M   'P 1'
#
loop_
_entity.id
_entity.type
_entity.pdbx_description
1 polymer ?
#
loop_
_entity_poly.entity_id
_entity_poly.type
_entity_poly.pdbx_seq_one_letter_code
_entity_poly.pdbx_strand_id
1 'polypeptide(L)'
;MTDPLYFACGWVIRPDTDYDALMHAAGECGCELVAVAPINMTQQGLAVMTFAIRTAEESNLVNFIRQYQPEMGLTHWYGVPESYYEQGTPLYVELIPEDIRTQWLAGLNAYGKHNDEQRKKLVGN
;
A
#
# COMPACT_ATOMS: atom_id res chain seq x y z
N MET A 1 -9.53 19.73 -18.81
CA MET A 1 -8.81 18.71 -18.03
C MET A 1 -9.18 18.96 -16.58
N THR A 2 -9.73 17.95 -15.92
CA THR A 2 -9.99 17.99 -14.47
C THR A 2 -8.66 17.83 -13.74
N ASP A 3 -8.48 18.56 -12.65
CA ASP A 3 -7.31 18.42 -11.81
C ASP A 3 -7.30 17.02 -11.17
N PRO A 4 -6.15 16.34 -11.10
CA PRO A 4 -6.05 15.03 -10.47
C PRO A 4 -6.39 15.09 -8.98
N LEU A 5 -6.99 14.01 -8.49
CA LEU A 5 -7.29 13.78 -7.09
C LEU A 5 -6.17 12.96 -6.45
N TYR A 6 -5.90 13.26 -5.18
CA TYR A 6 -4.83 12.66 -4.41
C TYR A 6 -5.35 12.10 -3.09
N PHE A 7 -4.96 10.87 -2.79
CA PHE A 7 -5.36 10.15 -1.59
C PHE A 7 -4.16 9.50 -0.92
N ALA A 8 -4.24 9.29 0.39
CA ALA A 8 -3.33 8.41 1.11
C ALA A 8 -4.10 7.23 1.69
N CYS A 9 -3.50 6.04 1.64
CA CYS A 9 -4.05 4.85 2.24
C CYS A 9 -3.00 4.09 3.05
N GLY A 10 -3.41 3.58 4.21
CA GLY A 10 -2.60 2.68 5.03
C GLY A 10 -2.93 1.24 4.68
N TRP A 11 -1.92 0.47 4.34
CA TRP A 11 -2.02 -0.97 4.11
C TRP A 11 -1.27 -1.77 5.16
N VAL A 12 -2.02 -2.61 5.87
CA VAL A 12 -1.45 -3.63 6.73
C VAL A 12 -0.64 -4.58 5.86
N ILE A 13 0.66 -4.65 6.11
CA ILE A 13 1.56 -5.52 5.35
C ILE A 13 1.12 -6.99 5.55
N ARG A 14 1.02 -7.75 4.45
CA ARG A 14 0.66 -9.18 4.45
C ARG A 14 1.88 -10.00 3.98
N PRO A 15 2.01 -11.26 4.43
CA PRO A 15 3.07 -12.12 3.92
C PRO A 15 2.83 -12.45 2.45
N ASP A 16 3.91 -12.66 1.71
CA ASP A 16 3.92 -13.11 0.32
C ASP A 16 3.08 -12.23 -0.65
N THR A 17 2.86 -10.96 -0.30
CA THR A 17 2.24 -9.96 -1.19
C THR A 17 3.08 -9.73 -2.43
N ASP A 18 2.45 -9.82 -3.60
CA ASP A 18 3.01 -9.39 -4.86
C ASP A 18 2.77 -7.87 -5.05
N TYR A 19 3.78 -7.08 -4.71
CA TYR A 19 3.72 -5.63 -4.81
C TYR A 19 3.76 -5.12 -6.26
N ASP A 20 4.31 -5.90 -7.20
CA ASP A 20 4.27 -5.52 -8.62
C ASP A 20 2.85 -5.70 -9.16
N ALA A 21 2.21 -6.83 -8.88
CA ALA A 21 0.82 -7.07 -9.26
C ALA A 21 -0.13 -6.00 -8.71
N LEU A 22 0.13 -5.55 -7.47
CA LEU A 22 -0.61 -4.47 -6.82
C LEU A 22 -0.49 -3.12 -7.54
N MET A 23 0.74 -2.75 -7.93
CA MET A 23 1.00 -1.52 -8.68
C MET A 23 0.38 -1.57 -10.07
N HIS A 24 0.49 -2.72 -10.76
CA HIS A 24 -0.14 -2.93 -12.05
C HIS A 24 -1.66 -2.82 -11.99
N ALA A 25 -2.30 -3.48 -11.03
CA ALA A 25 -3.75 -3.47 -10.94
C ALA A 25 -4.31 -2.10 -10.54
N ALA A 26 -3.55 -1.31 -9.78
CA ALA A 26 -3.89 0.09 -9.57
C ALA A 26 -3.88 0.87 -10.89
N GLY A 27 -2.87 0.65 -11.73
CA GLY A 27 -2.78 1.22 -13.08
C GLY A 27 -3.97 0.84 -13.96
N GLU A 28 -4.40 -0.43 -13.93
CA GLU A 28 -5.60 -0.91 -14.65
C GLU A 28 -6.88 -0.21 -14.18
N CYS A 29 -6.95 0.19 -12.91
CA CYS A 29 -8.06 0.96 -12.35
C CYS A 29 -7.96 2.47 -12.61
N GLY A 30 -6.92 2.96 -13.30
CA GLY A 30 -6.69 4.39 -13.52
C GLY A 30 -6.12 5.11 -12.30
N CYS A 31 -5.40 4.39 -11.44
CA CYS A 31 -4.68 4.91 -10.28
C CYS A 31 -3.17 4.76 -10.47
N GLU A 32 -2.40 5.71 -9.94
CA GLU A 32 -0.95 5.59 -9.79
C GLU A 32 -0.58 5.64 -8.32
N LEU A 33 0.31 4.74 -7.91
CA LEU A 33 0.70 4.55 -6.52
C LEU A 33 2.16 4.94 -6.32
N VAL A 34 2.43 5.52 -5.16
CA VAL A 34 3.78 5.74 -4.65
C VAL A 34 3.82 5.36 -3.17
N ALA A 35 4.89 4.71 -2.73
CA ALA A 35 5.09 4.41 -1.33
C ALA A 35 5.62 5.63 -0.59
N VAL A 36 5.01 5.97 0.54
CA VAL A 36 5.46 7.06 1.42
C VAL A 36 6.12 6.43 2.64
N ALA A 37 7.42 6.60 2.79
CA ALA A 37 8.19 6.11 3.93
C ALA A 37 7.99 7.02 5.17
N PRO A 38 8.03 6.49 6.41
CA PRO A 38 8.36 5.12 6.82
C PRO A 38 7.15 4.19 7.07
N ILE A 39 7.43 2.88 7.17
CA ILE A 39 6.49 1.88 7.72
C ILE A 39 6.16 2.27 9.17
N ASN A 40 4.87 2.34 9.49
CA ASN A 40 4.38 2.76 10.80
C ASN A 40 3.81 1.56 11.57
N MET A 41 3.94 1.59 12.90
CA MET A 41 3.28 0.61 13.78
C MET A 41 1.99 1.20 14.34
N THR A 42 0.86 0.50 14.19
CA THR A 42 -0.41 0.90 14.81
C THR A 42 -0.39 0.64 16.32
N GLN A 43 -1.38 1.18 17.04
CA GLN A 43 -1.57 0.89 18.47
C GLN A 43 -1.82 -0.60 18.74
N GLN A 44 -2.38 -1.32 17.77
CA GLN A 44 -2.59 -2.77 17.82
C GLN A 44 -1.33 -3.57 17.46
N GLY A 45 -0.19 -2.90 17.24
CA GLY A 45 1.08 -3.54 16.90
C GLY A 45 1.15 -4.04 15.47
N LEU A 46 0.33 -3.53 14.55
CA LEU A 46 0.38 -3.88 13.13
C LEU A 46 1.32 -2.95 12.36
N ALA A 47 2.22 -3.52 11.56
CA ALA A 47 3.06 -2.81 10.62
C ALA A 47 2.23 -2.40 9.39
N VAL A 48 2.23 -1.12 9.07
CA VAL A 48 1.45 -0.52 7.99
C VAL A 48 2.38 0.24 7.07
N MET A 49 2.28 -0.03 5.77
CA MET A 49 2.90 0.77 4.72
C MET A 49 1.87 1.76 4.19
N THR A 50 2.28 3.02 4.04
CA THR A 50 1.41 4.06 3.48
C THR A 50 1.70 4.24 2.01
N PHE A 51 0.64 4.26 1.20
CA PHE A 51 0.70 4.63 -0.20
C PHE A 51 0.00 5.97 -0.40
N ALA A 52 0.58 6.82 -1.24
CA ALA A 52 -0.16 7.91 -1.85
C ALA A 52 -0.63 7.47 -3.24
N ILE A 53 -1.83 7.90 -3.61
CA ILE A 53 -2.52 7.53 -4.83
C ILE A 53 -2.87 8.79 -5.59
N ARG A 54 -2.58 8.80 -6.90
CA ARG A 54 -3.06 9.78 -7.87
C ARG A 54 -4.13 9.15 -8.76
N THR A 55 -5.23 9.85 -9.00
CA THR A 55 -6.29 9.41 -9.93
C THR A 55 -7.02 10.60 -10.55
N ALA A 56 -7.60 10.45 -11.74
CA ALA A 56 -8.44 11.48 -12.35
C ALA A 56 -9.84 11.57 -11.71
N GLU A 57 -10.34 10.45 -11.18
CA GLU A 57 -11.69 10.34 -10.63
C GLU A 57 -11.70 9.49 -9.34
N GLU A 58 -12.61 9.79 -8.41
CA GLU A 58 -12.77 9.01 -7.17
C GLU A 58 -13.30 7.59 -7.44
N SER A 59 -14.08 7.42 -8.52
CA SER A 59 -14.61 6.13 -8.99
C SER A 59 -13.50 5.09 -9.22
N ASN A 60 -12.37 5.50 -9.80
CA ASN A 60 -11.19 4.68 -10.02
C ASN A 60 -10.61 4.15 -8.71
N LEU A 61 -10.48 5.01 -7.69
CA LEU A 61 -10.02 4.61 -6.36
C LEU A 61 -10.98 3.61 -5.72
N VAL A 62 -12.29 3.85 -5.80
CA VAL A 62 -13.30 2.94 -5.26
C VAL A 62 -13.24 1.57 -5.96
N ASN A 63 -13.04 1.55 -7.28
CA ASN A 63 -12.89 0.31 -8.04
C ASN A 63 -11.63 -0.46 -7.63
N PHE A 64 -10.50 0.24 -7.55
CA PHE A 64 -9.24 -0.33 -7.09
C PHE A 64 -9.36 -0.93 -5.68
N ILE A 65 -9.94 -0.17 -4.76
CA ILE A 65 -10.17 -0.62 -3.39
C ILE A 65 -11.07 -1.86 -3.39
N ARG A 66 -12.20 -1.85 -4.10
CA ARG A 66 -13.13 -3.01 -4.12
C ARG A 66 -12.47 -4.28 -4.62
N GLN A 67 -11.56 -4.18 -5.58
CA GLN A 67 -10.83 -5.33 -6.11
C GLN A 67 -9.85 -5.93 -5.08
N TYR A 68 -9.31 -5.13 -4.14
CA TYR A 68 -8.24 -5.54 -3.21
C TYR A 68 -8.57 -5.46 -1.72
N GLN A 69 -9.73 -4.91 -1.32
CA GLN A 69 -10.12 -4.68 0.07
C GLN A 69 -10.13 -5.96 0.94
N PRO A 70 -10.60 -7.13 0.46
CA PRO A 70 -10.71 -8.32 1.31
C PRO A 70 -9.36 -8.97 1.65
N GLU A 71 -8.38 -8.86 0.76
CA GLU A 71 -7.16 -9.68 0.84
C GLU A 71 -5.94 -8.91 1.36
N MET A 72 -5.91 -7.58 1.19
CA MET A 72 -4.69 -6.78 1.36
C MET A 72 -4.62 -5.89 2.60
N GLY A 73 -5.65 -5.88 3.45
CA GLY A 73 -5.56 -5.17 4.74
C GLY A 73 -5.61 -3.65 4.63
N LEU A 74 -6.30 -3.11 3.63
CA LEU A 74 -6.71 -1.71 3.59
C LEU A 74 -7.66 -1.41 4.74
N THR A 75 -7.28 -0.48 5.62
CA THR A 75 -8.08 -0.10 6.79
C THR A 75 -8.77 1.24 6.62
N HIS A 76 -8.13 2.21 5.94
CA HIS A 76 -8.67 3.55 5.71
C HIS A 76 -7.97 4.25 4.52
N TRP A 77 -8.65 5.23 3.92
CA TRP A 77 -8.07 6.20 3.01
C TRP A 77 -8.66 7.60 3.26
N TYR A 78 -7.90 8.64 2.92
CA TYR A 78 -8.31 10.03 3.06
C TYR A 78 -7.65 10.90 1.99
N GLY A 79 -8.28 12.03 1.65
CA GLY A 79 -7.73 13.00 0.69
C GLY A 79 -6.49 13.69 1.24
N VAL A 80 -5.50 13.92 0.37
CA VAL A 80 -4.23 14.60 0.69
C VAL A 80 -3.89 15.63 -0.39
N PRO A 81 -3.02 16.61 -0.12
CA PRO A 81 -2.52 17.50 -1.16
C PRO A 81 -1.56 16.76 -2.11
N GLU A 82 -1.40 17.29 -3.33
CA GLU A 82 -0.44 16.81 -4.34
C GLU A 82 0.98 16.68 -3.79
N SER A 83 1.42 17.65 -2.97
CA SER A 83 2.76 17.63 -2.36
C SER A 83 3.01 16.43 -1.45
N TYR A 84 1.97 15.76 -0.97
CA TYR A 84 2.10 14.50 -0.24
C TYR A 84 2.44 13.33 -1.18
N TYR A 85 1.83 13.30 -2.37
CA TYR A 85 2.12 12.32 -3.41
C TYR A 85 3.55 12.49 -3.95
N GLU A 86 3.98 13.72 -4.18
CA GLU A 86 5.33 14.02 -4.70
C GLU A 86 6.48 13.58 -3.76
N GLN A 87 6.19 13.39 -2.46
CA GLN A 87 7.15 12.84 -1.49
C GLN A 87 7.31 11.32 -1.60
N GLY A 88 6.38 10.65 -2.28
CA GLY A 88 6.39 9.21 -2.42
C GLY A 88 7.40 8.72 -3.45
N THR A 89 7.85 7.48 -3.26
CA THR A 89 8.69 6.78 -4.22
C THR A 89 7.84 5.77 -5.00
N PRO A 90 7.78 5.87 -6.33
CA PRO A 90 7.16 4.82 -7.14
C PRO A 90 7.82 3.47 -6.87
N LEU A 91 7.01 2.45 -6.55
CA LEU A 91 7.50 1.09 -6.42
C LEU A 91 7.49 0.41 -7.79
N TYR A 92 8.47 0.74 -8.63
CA TYR A 92 8.78 -0.08 -9.79
C TYR A 92 9.77 -1.15 -9.33
N VAL A 93 9.28 -2.24 -8.76
CA VAL A 93 10.14 -3.24 -8.08
C VAL A 93 11.12 -3.86 -9.09
N GLU A 94 10.73 -3.97 -10.36
CA GLU A 94 11.60 -4.36 -11.47
C GLU A 94 12.85 -3.47 -11.65
N LEU A 95 12.75 -2.18 -11.34
CA LEU A 95 13.84 -1.20 -11.48
C LEU A 95 14.76 -1.16 -10.25
N ILE A 96 14.38 -1.79 -9.15
CA ILE A 96 15.20 -1.88 -7.93
C ILE A 96 16.30 -2.93 -8.16
N PRO A 97 17.58 -2.64 -7.84
CA PRO A 97 18.65 -3.62 -7.87
C PRO A 97 18.28 -4.90 -7.12
N GLU A 98 18.59 -6.06 -7.69
CA GLU A 98 18.07 -7.36 -7.22
C GLU A 98 18.39 -7.62 -5.73
N ASP A 99 19.59 -7.30 -5.29
CA ASP A 99 20.03 -7.47 -3.90
C ASP A 99 19.24 -6.59 -2.92
N ILE A 100 18.97 -5.35 -3.29
CA ILE A 100 18.15 -4.41 -2.51
C ILE A 100 16.69 -4.85 -2.51
N ARG A 101 16.16 -5.25 -3.68
CA ARG A 101 14.81 -5.76 -3.84
C ARG A 101 14.57 -6.98 -2.97
N THR A 102 15.47 -7.97 -3.00
CA THR A 102 15.35 -9.19 -2.20
C THR A 102 15.34 -8.89 -0.70
N GLN A 103 16.22 -8.00 -0.23
CA GLN A 103 16.23 -7.59 1.18
C GLN A 103 14.94 -6.86 1.58
N TRP A 104 14.47 -5.96 0.72
CA TRP A 104 13.24 -5.20 0.96
C TRP A 104 12.01 -6.12 0.99
N LEU A 105 11.84 -7.01 0.01
CA LEU A 105 10.76 -8.00 -0.02
C LEU A 105 10.83 -8.97 1.16
N ALA A 106 12.03 -9.39 1.57
CA ALA A 106 12.21 -10.22 2.76
C ALA A 106 11.77 -9.49 4.04
N GLY A 107 12.10 -8.20 4.16
CA GLY A 107 11.65 -7.34 5.25
C GLY A 107 10.13 -7.17 5.29
N LEU A 108 9.50 -6.91 4.15
CA LEU A 108 8.03 -6.83 4.05
C LEU A 108 7.36 -8.16 4.39
N ASN A 109 7.91 -9.29 3.93
CA ASN A 109 7.38 -10.60 4.30
C ASN A 109 7.50 -10.85 5.82
N ALA A 110 8.60 -10.43 6.45
CA ALA A 110 8.75 -10.53 7.90
C ALA A 110 7.71 -9.69 8.66
N TYR A 111 7.46 -8.45 8.22
CA TYR A 111 6.36 -7.62 8.75
C TYR A 111 4.99 -8.25 8.53
N GLY A 112 4.76 -8.88 7.36
CA GLY A 112 3.54 -9.60 7.05
C GLY A 112 3.28 -10.77 8.01
N LYS A 113 4.31 -11.59 8.26
CA LYS A 113 4.24 -12.69 9.24
C LYS A 113 3.97 -12.19 10.65
N HIS A 114 4.67 -11.13 11.08
CA HIS A 114 4.41 -10.46 12.36
C HIS A 114 2.95 -10.00 12.47
N ASN A 115 2.42 -9.34 11.43
CA ASN A 115 1.03 -8.89 11.41
C ASN A 115 0.03 -10.04 11.53
N ASP A 116 0.27 -11.16 10.84
CA ASP A 116 -0.56 -12.36 10.97
C ASP A 116 -0.56 -12.93 12.39
N GLU A 117 0.60 -12.98 13.05
CA GLU A 117 0.69 -13.39 14.45
C GLU A 117 -0.05 -12.43 15.38
N GLN A 118 0.07 -11.12 15.19
CA GLN A 118 -0.66 -10.13 15.99
C GLN A 118 -2.17 -10.22 15.77
N ARG A 119 -2.63 -10.38 14.53
CA ARG A 119 -4.06 -10.56 14.22
C ARG A 119 -4.64 -11.80 14.91
N LYS A 120 -3.92 -12.91 14.95
CA LYS A 120 -4.35 -14.13 15.68
C LYS A 120 -4.55 -13.86 17.17
N LYS A 121 -3.69 -13.05 17.80
CA LYS A 121 -3.82 -12.65 19.22
C LYS A 121 -5.04 -11.77 19.46
N LEU A 122 -5.40 -10.91 18.50
CA LEU A 122 -6.54 -10.00 18.60
C LEU A 122 -7.90 -10.72 18.43
N VAL A 123 -7.94 -11.82 17.67
CA VAL A 123 -9.16 -12.62 17.44
C VAL A 123 -9.32 -13.75 18.47
N GLY A 124 -8.24 -14.13 19.17
CA GLY A 124 -8.22 -15.19 20.18
C GLY A 124 -8.60 -14.76 21.60
N ASN A 125 -9.08 -13.52 21.80
CA ASN A 125 -9.64 -12.97 23.04
C ASN A 125 -11.11 -12.61 22.83
#